data_AF-A0A1V5IG22-F1
#
_entry.id   AF-A0A1V5IG22-F1
#
_cell.length_a   1.000
_cell.length_b   1.000
_cell.length_c   1.000
_cell.angle_alpha   90.00
_cell.angle_beta   90.00
_cell.angle_gamma   90.00
#
_symmetry.space_group_name_H-M   'P 1'
#
loop_
_entity.id
_entity.type
_entity.pdbx_description
1 polymer ?
#
loop_
_entity_poly.entity_id
_entity_poly.type
_entity_poly.pdbx_seq_one_letter_code
_entity_poly.pdbx_strand_id
1 'polypeptide(L)' 'MANYTCTEYTSASALVTAINLLETTVTFKVKPYREDGISKFMLISPHPNPGAQGE' A
#
# COMPACT_ATOMS: atom_id res chain seq x y z
N MET A 1 2.36 13.24 15.44
CA MET A 1 2.53 11.83 15.03
C MET A 1 1.80 11.64 13.73
N ALA A 2 2.48 11.19 12.66
CA ALA A 2 1.80 10.85 11.43
C ALA A 2 1.05 9.53 11.64
N ASN A 3 -0.27 9.54 11.48
CA ASN A 3 -1.07 8.33 11.56
C ASN A 3 -0.90 7.56 10.25
N TYR A 4 -0.15 6.47 10.28
CA TYR A 4 0.01 5.57 9.15
C TYR A 4 -1.17 4.60 9.12
N THR A 5 -1.87 4.56 7.98
CA THR A 5 -2.87 3.54 7.69
C THR A 5 -2.19 2.41 6.95
N CYS A 6 -2.35 1.19 7.45
CA CYS A 6 -1.89 -0.02 6.77
C CYS A 6 -3.13 -0.84 6.38
N THR A 7 -3.31 -1.04 5.07
CA THR A 7 -4.43 -1.84 4.54
C THR A 7 -3.88 -3.04 3.79
N GLU A 8 -4.36 -4.23 4.16
CA GLU A 8 -3.96 -5.48 3.55
C GLU A 8 -4.91 -5.86 2.40
N TYR A 9 -4.33 -6.32 1.30
CA TYR A 9 -5.02 -6.76 0.11
C TYR A 9 -4.54 -8.15 -0.27
N THR A 10 -5.46 -9.08 -0.49
CA THR A 10 -5.18 -10.44 -0.98
C THR A 10 -5.20 -10.51 -2.51
N SER A 11 -5.42 -9.39 -3.20
CA SER A 11 -5.57 -9.34 -4.66
C SER A 11 -4.96 -8.07 -5.23
N ALA A 12 -4.21 -8.22 -6.32
CA ALA A 12 -3.56 -7.10 -7.00
C ALA A 12 -4.58 -6.10 -7.57
N SER A 13 -5.75 -6.55 -8.02
CA SER A 13 -6.82 -5.68 -8.51
C SER A 13 -7.35 -4.75 -7.43
N ALA A 14 -7.62 -5.27 -6.23
CA ALA A 14 -8.09 -4.48 -5.09
C ALA A 14 -7.05 -3.44 -4.64
N LEU A 15 -5.77 -3.84 -4.63
CA LEU A 15 -4.64 -2.95 -4.38
C LEU A 15 -4.60 -1.80 -5.40
N VAL A 16 -4.69 -2.10 -6.70
CA VAL A 16 -4.65 -1.09 -7.77
C VAL A 16 -5.83 -0.13 -7.66
N THR A 17 -7.05 -0.61 -7.38
CA THR A 17 -8.20 0.26 -7.14
C THR A 17 -7.95 1.19 -5.95
N ALA A 18 -7.42 0.67 -4.84
CA ALA A 18 -7.11 1.49 -3.67
C ALA A 18 -6.04 2.55 -3.96
N ILE A 19 -5.00 2.20 -4.73
CA ILE A 19 -3.96 3.15 -5.16
C ILE A 19 -4.55 4.25 -6.05
N ASN A 20 -5.46 3.91 -6.97
CA ASN A 20 -6.12 4.91 -7.82
C ASN A 20 -7.09 5.82 -7.04
N LEU A 21 -7.62 5.35 -5.91
CA LEU A 21 -8.46 6.15 -5.01
C LEU A 21 -7.66 7.03 -4.05
N LEU A 22 -6.36 6.80 -3.89
CA LEU A 22 -5.50 7.69 -3.12
C LEU A 22 -5.40 9.04 -3.83
N GLU A 23 -5.52 10.13 -3.07
CA GLU A 23 -5.26 11.47 -3.58
C GLU A 23 -3.82 11.54 -4.10
N THR A 24 -3.60 12.25 -5.21
CA THR A 24 -2.30 12.35 -5.89
C THR A 24 -1.18 12.96 -5.02
N THR A 25 -1.55 13.63 -3.94
CA THR A 25 -0.65 14.23 -2.94
C THR A 25 -0.28 13.26 -1.81
N VAL A 26 -0.96 12.11 -1.70
CA VAL A 26 -0.71 11.11 -0.66
C VAL A 26 0.38 10.16 -1.13
N THR A 27 1.45 10.14 -0.34
CA THR A 27 2.54 9.19 -0.50
C THR A 27 2.10 7.82 -0.03
N PHE A 28 2.49 6.77 -0.75
CA PHE A 28 2.17 5.40 -0.36
C PHE A 28 3.34 4.47 -0.62
N LYS A 29 3.35 3.35 0.11
CA LYS A 29 4.25 2.23 -0.14
C LYS A 29 3.46 0.94 -0.21
N VAL A 30 3.76 0.11 -1.21
CA VAL A 30 3.23 -1.24 -1.29
C VAL A 30 4.32 -2.20 -0.82
N LYS A 31 3.97 -3.11 0.09
CA LYS A 31 4.85 -4.18 0.51
C LYS A 31 4.19 -5.52 0.19
N PRO A 32 4.62 -6.24 -0.87
CA PRO A 32 4.20 -7.61 -1.08
C PRO A 32 4.77 -8.52 0.01
N TYR A 33 3.99 -9.46 0.52
CA TYR A 33 4.42 -10.47 1.47
C TYR A 33 3.65 -11.78 1.23
N ARG A 34 4.17 -12.89 1.74
CA ARG A 34 3.49 -14.18 1.73
C ARG A 34 3.10 -14.54 3.15
N GLU A 35 1.84 -14.88 3.33
CA GLU A 35 1.30 -15.37 4.59
C GLU A 35 0.52 -16.66 4.31
N ASP A 36 0.87 -17.74 4.99
CA ASP A 36 0.24 -19.07 4.83
C ASP A 36 0.22 -19.56 3.36
N GLY A 37 1.27 -19.27 2.60
CA GLY A 37 1.38 -19.63 1.18
C GLY A 37 0.58 -18.73 0.22
N ILE A 38 -0.20 -17.78 0.73
CA ILE A 38 -0.97 -16.81 -0.05
C ILE A 38 -0.15 -15.54 -0.24
N SER A 39 -0.06 -15.04 -1.48
CA SER A 39 0.57 -13.75 -1.75
C SER A 39 -0.41 -12.62 -1.41
N LYS A 40 0.01 -11.73 -0.52
CA LYS A 40 -0.73 -10.56 -0.05
C LYS A 40 0.08 -9.29 -0.29
N PHE A 41 -0.59 -8.15 -0.24
CA PHE A 41 -0.02 -6.83 -0.47
C PHE A 41 -0.46 -5.90 0.64
N MET A 42 0.48 -5.24 1.30
CA MET A 42 0.19 -4.23 2.31
C MET A 42 0.40 -2.84 1.72
N LEU A 43 -0.65 -2.02 1.69
CA LEU A 43 -0.60 -0.62 1.31
C LEU A 43 -0.44 0.23 2.56
N ILE A 44 0.58 1.08 2.59
CA ILE A 44 0.90 1.95 3.72
C ILE A 44 0.74 3.40 3.25
N SER A 45 -0.16 4.18 3.87
CA SER A 45 -0.42 5.59 3.52
C SER A 45 -0.88 6.43 4.73
N PRO A 46 -0.52 7.73 4.83
CA PRO A 46 0.52 8.42 4.07
C PRO A 46 1.92 7.94 4.47
N HIS A 47 2.75 7.51 3.53
CA HIS A 47 4.11 7.01 3.82
C HIS A 47 5.08 8.20 4.06
N PRO A 48 5.95 8.18 5.09
CA PRO A 48 6.78 9.36 5.42
C PRO A 48 7.81 9.70 4.35
N ASN A 49 8.08 8.77 3.42
CA ASN A 49 8.99 8.98 2.31
C ASN A 49 8.21 9.16 0.99
N PRO A 50 8.20 10.36 0.38
CA PRO A 50 7.53 10.64 -0.89
C PRO A 50 8.12 9.93 -2.11
N GLY A 51 9.30 9.30 -1.98
CA GLY A 51 9.94 8.54 -3.06
C GLY A 51 9.72 7.02 -3.02
N ALA A 52 8.94 6.49 -2.06
CA ALA A 52 8.77 5.04 -1.87
C ALA A 52 7.68 4.41 -2.77
N GLN A 53 7.40 5.01 -3.93
CA GLN A 53 6.44 4.51 -4.91
C GLN A 53 7.02 3.28 -5.63
N GLY A 54 6.87 2.11 -5.03
CA GLY A 54 7.17 0.82 -5.68
C GLY A 54 8.65 0.58 -5.95
N GLU A 55 9.35 0.04 -4.94
CA GLU A 55 10.47 -0.88 -5.18
C GLU A 55 9.98 -2.31 -4.97
#